data_AF-A0A2M8QGA9-F1
#
_entry.id   AF-A0A2M8QGA9-F1
#
_cell.length_a   1.000
_cell.length_b   1.000
_cell.length_c   1.000
_cell.angle_alpha   90.00
_cell.angle_beta   90.00
_cell.angle_gamma   90.00
#
_symmetry.space_group_name_H-M   'P 1'
#
loop_
_entity.id
_entity.type
_entity.pdbx_description
1 polymer ?
#
loop_
_entity_poly.entity_id
_entity_poly.type
_entity_poly.pdbx_seq_one_letter_code
_entity_poly.pdbx_strand_id
1 'polypeptide(L)'
;MEFESEAREERAYYDGLSIADLHALIHERRFGRTGAFWQSLRERTTLLVSGWTLLELLERRSVNRETRAQAAGVLLHLADCHDWSPEALADDGDPEFESRLRELRRVVHARIRTMMG
;
A
#
# COMPACT_ATOMS: atom_id res chain seq x y z
N MET A 1 -12.19 -23.34 -5.67
CA MET A 1 -11.01 -24.15 -6.00
C MET A 1 -10.10 -23.44 -6.99
N GLU A 2 -10.63 -22.83 -8.07
CA GLU A 2 -9.82 -22.07 -9.05
C GLU A 2 -9.23 -20.76 -8.49
N PHE A 3 -10.02 -19.95 -7.77
CA PHE A 3 -9.54 -18.66 -7.22
C PHE A 3 -8.38 -18.79 -6.23
N GLU A 4 -8.40 -19.83 -5.37
CA GLU A 4 -7.30 -20.08 -4.43
C GLU A 4 -6.01 -20.54 -5.14
N SER A 5 -6.15 -21.25 -6.27
CA SER A 5 -5.00 -21.63 -7.10
C SER A 5 -4.42 -20.41 -7.81
N GLU A 6 -5.29 -19.59 -8.42
CA GLU A 6 -4.90 -18.33 -9.06
C GLU A 6 -4.19 -17.40 -8.07
N ALA A 7 -4.74 -17.22 -6.86
CA ALA A 7 -4.11 -16.40 -5.82
C ALA A 7 -2.74 -16.94 -5.39
N ARG A 8 -2.57 -18.27 -5.34
CA ARG A 8 -1.28 -18.90 -4.98
C ARG A 8 -0.23 -18.72 -6.08
N GLU A 9 -0.62 -18.91 -7.34
CA GLU A 9 0.27 -18.73 -8.49
C GLU A 9 0.67 -17.25 -8.64
N GLU A 10 -0.30 -16.34 -8.51
CA GLU A 10 -0.07 -14.90 -8.52
C GLU A 10 0.86 -14.48 -7.37
N ARG A 11 0.66 -15.05 -6.18
CA ARG A 11 1.53 -14.81 -5.02
C ARG A 11 2.95 -15.28 -5.28
N ALA A 12 3.13 -16.49 -5.81
CA ALA A 12 4.44 -17.04 -6.15
C ALA A 12 5.19 -16.17 -7.18
N TYR A 13 4.47 -15.62 -8.16
CA TYR A 13 5.02 -14.67 -9.11
C TYR A 13 5.59 -13.42 -8.42
N TYR A 14 4.80 -12.72 -7.58
CA TYR A 14 5.28 -11.51 -6.91
C TYR A 14 6.37 -11.79 -5.87
N ASP A 15 6.30 -12.92 -5.17
CA ASP A 15 7.33 -13.34 -4.21
C ASP A 15 8.70 -13.56 -4.88
N GLY A 16 8.72 -13.89 -6.17
CA GLY A 16 9.96 -14.00 -6.96
C GLY A 16 10.54 -12.66 -7.44
N LEU A 17 9.79 -11.57 -7.38
CA LEU A 17 10.24 -10.24 -7.82
C LEU A 17 11.06 -9.52 -6.75
N SER A 18 11.97 -8.63 -7.15
CA SER A 18 12.64 -7.73 -6.22
C SER A 18 11.68 -6.65 -5.71
N ILE A 19 11.98 -6.01 -4.56
CA ILE A 19 11.15 -4.89 -4.07
C ILE A 19 11.12 -3.73 -5.07
N ALA A 20 12.22 -3.48 -5.79
CA ALA A 20 12.27 -2.47 -6.84
C ALA A 20 11.31 -2.79 -8.01
N ASP A 21 11.23 -4.06 -8.41
CA ASP A 21 10.28 -4.49 -9.44
C ASP A 21 8.83 -4.35 -8.95
N LEU A 22 8.56 -4.67 -7.67
CA LEU A 22 7.23 -4.44 -7.09
C LEU A 22 6.87 -2.95 -7.09
N HIS A 23 7.83 -2.04 -6.80
CA HIS A 23 7.59 -0.60 -6.91
C HIS A 23 7.33 -0.16 -8.35
N ALA A 24 8.05 -0.72 -9.33
CA ALA A 24 7.78 -0.46 -10.74
C ALA A 24 6.34 -0.83 -11.12
N LEU A 25 5.84 -1.98 -10.66
CA LEU A 25 4.44 -2.38 -10.84
C LEU A 25 3.44 -1.40 -10.20
N ILE A 26 3.79 -0.78 -9.06
CA ILE A 26 2.99 0.30 -8.44
C ILE A 26 2.87 1.50 -9.38
N HIS A 27 3.99 1.95 -9.93
CA HIS A 27 4.00 3.09 -10.85
C HIS A 27 3.27 2.78 -12.16
N GLU A 28 3.39 1.56 -12.67
CA GLU A 28 2.67 1.08 -13.86
C GLU A 28 1.19 0.80 -13.59
N ARG A 29 0.77 0.74 -12.31
CA ARG A 29 -0.57 0.33 -11.85
C ARG A 29 -0.97 -1.05 -12.34
N ARG A 30 -0.01 -1.98 -12.32
CA ARG A 30 -0.19 -3.38 -12.76
C ARG A 30 -0.22 -4.29 -11.55
N PHE A 31 -1.42 -4.44 -11.02
CA PHE A 31 -1.74 -5.35 -9.92
C PHE A 31 -2.73 -6.38 -10.45
N GLY A 32 -2.53 -7.65 -10.12
CA GLY A 32 -3.57 -8.64 -10.36
C GLY A 32 -4.69 -8.52 -9.32
N ARG A 33 -5.65 -9.45 -9.40
CA ARG A 33 -7.00 -9.25 -8.81
C ARG A 33 -7.20 -9.93 -7.46
N THR A 34 -6.26 -10.78 -7.05
CA THR A 34 -6.42 -11.63 -5.87
C THR A 34 -5.95 -10.97 -4.56
N GLY A 35 -5.34 -9.79 -4.65
CA GLY A 35 -4.68 -9.13 -3.51
C GLY A 35 -3.28 -9.68 -3.20
N ALA A 36 -2.83 -10.71 -3.93
CA ALA A 36 -1.53 -11.34 -3.73
C ALA A 36 -0.35 -10.38 -3.83
N PHE A 37 -0.44 -9.37 -4.72
CA PHE A 37 0.55 -8.31 -4.85
C PHE A 37 0.79 -7.58 -3.51
N TRP A 38 -0.29 -7.09 -2.91
CA TRP A 38 -0.22 -6.30 -1.67
C TRP A 38 0.22 -7.13 -0.50
N GLN A 39 -0.17 -8.41 -0.46
CA GLN A 39 0.28 -9.33 0.58
C GLN A 39 1.78 -9.61 0.45
N SER A 40 2.28 -9.82 -0.78
CA SER A 40 3.72 -10.00 -1.04
C SER A 40 4.51 -8.77 -0.62
N LEU A 41 4.06 -7.58 -1.01
CA LEU A 41 4.70 -6.33 -0.62
C LEU A 41 4.71 -6.16 0.91
N ARG A 42 3.56 -6.35 1.56
CA ARG A 42 3.38 -6.19 3.01
C ARG A 42 4.34 -7.04 3.83
N GLU A 43 4.53 -8.31 3.45
CA GLU A 43 5.34 -9.25 4.20
C GLU A 43 6.85 -9.08 3.97
N ARG A 44 7.24 -8.39 2.90
CA ARG A 44 8.64 -8.37 2.41
C ARG A 44 9.29 -6.99 2.44
N THR A 45 8.52 -5.92 2.61
CA THR A 45 9.06 -4.56 2.68
C THR A 45 9.05 -3.99 4.09
N THR A 46 9.76 -2.88 4.27
CA THR A 46 9.65 -2.01 5.45
C THR A 46 9.00 -0.67 5.07
N LEU A 47 8.61 0.09 6.10
CA LEU A 47 8.15 1.47 5.94
C LEU A 47 9.22 2.36 5.29
N LEU A 48 10.49 2.19 5.66
CA LEU A 48 11.60 2.98 5.10
C LEU A 48 11.74 2.77 3.59
N VAL A 49 11.50 1.54 3.12
CA VAL A 49 11.67 1.18 1.70
C VAL A 49 10.45 1.55 0.86
N SER A 50 9.24 1.30 1.35
CA SER A 50 8.01 1.43 0.54
C SER A 50 7.07 2.57 0.94
N GLY A 51 7.31 3.24 2.08
CA GLY A 51 6.35 4.18 2.67
C GLY A 51 6.00 5.34 1.73
N TRP A 52 6.99 5.93 1.06
CA TRP A 52 6.76 7.04 0.14
C TRP A 52 6.04 6.63 -1.12
N THR A 53 6.44 5.51 -1.74
CA THR A 53 5.77 4.98 -2.94
C THR A 53 4.28 4.68 -2.68
N LEU A 54 3.96 4.15 -1.50
CA LEU A 54 2.58 3.88 -1.10
C LEU A 54 1.78 5.17 -0.84
N LEU A 55 2.39 6.17 -0.18
CA LEU A 55 1.76 7.48 0.02
C LEU A 55 1.47 8.18 -1.31
N GLU A 56 2.43 8.19 -2.25
CA GLU A 56 2.23 8.76 -3.57
C GLU A 56 1.08 8.09 -4.32
N LEU A 57 0.90 6.78 -4.16
CA LEU A 57 -0.22 6.07 -4.79
C LEU A 57 -1.56 6.49 -4.17
N LEU A 58 -1.62 6.67 -2.84
CA LEU A 58 -2.82 7.14 -2.14
C LEU A 58 -3.23 8.55 -2.55
N GLU A 59 -2.26 9.45 -2.75
CA GLU A 59 -2.48 10.83 -3.17
C GLU A 59 -2.98 10.94 -4.63
N ARG A 60 -2.86 9.88 -5.44
CA ARG A 60 -3.30 9.87 -6.85
C ARG A 60 -4.81 9.61 -6.96
N ARG A 61 -5.58 10.66 -7.23
CA ARG A 61 -7.04 10.57 -7.52
C ARG A 61 -7.41 9.76 -8.76
N SER A 62 -6.46 9.52 -9.67
CA SER A 62 -6.67 8.65 -10.84
C SER A 62 -6.61 7.16 -10.53
N VAL A 63 -6.27 6.79 -9.30
CA VAL A 63 -6.26 5.42 -8.81
C VAL A 63 -7.60 5.11 -8.17
N ASN A 64 -8.17 3.94 -8.50
CA ASN A 64 -9.48 3.56 -7.97
C ASN A 64 -9.43 3.31 -6.45
N ARG A 65 -10.61 3.39 -5.82
CA ARG A 65 -10.76 3.23 -4.37
C ARG A 65 -10.20 1.90 -3.85
N GLU A 66 -10.43 0.80 -4.54
CA GLU A 66 -9.97 -0.54 -4.12
C GLU A 66 -8.44 -0.60 -4.03
N THR A 67 -7.75 -0.12 -5.06
CA THR A 67 -6.28 -0.07 -5.11
C THR A 67 -5.72 0.84 -4.01
N ARG A 68 -6.36 2.01 -3.79
CA ARG A 68 -5.99 2.90 -2.68
C ARG A 68 -6.19 2.22 -1.33
N ALA A 69 -7.31 1.52 -1.12
CA ALA A 69 -7.57 0.81 0.13
C ALA A 69 -6.53 -0.28 0.38
N GLN A 70 -6.15 -1.04 -0.65
CA GLN A 70 -5.10 -2.05 -0.53
C GLN A 70 -3.74 -1.42 -0.17
N ALA A 71 -3.36 -0.33 -0.82
CA ALA A 71 -2.13 0.40 -0.51
C ALA A 71 -2.13 1.02 0.89
N ALA A 72 -3.26 1.59 1.33
CA ALA A 72 -3.45 2.11 2.68
C ALA A 72 -3.30 1.00 3.72
N GLY A 73 -3.84 -0.19 3.45
CA GLY A 73 -3.71 -1.35 4.34
C GLY A 73 -2.26 -1.79 4.52
N VAL A 74 -1.47 -1.81 3.44
CA VAL A 74 -0.03 -2.07 3.53
C VAL A 74 0.67 -0.97 4.33
N LEU A 75 0.41 0.29 4.01
CA LEU A 75 1.08 1.42 4.65
C LEU A 75 0.79 1.52 6.16
N LEU A 76 -0.47 1.37 6.57
CA LEU A 76 -0.88 1.36 7.97
C LEU A 76 -0.21 0.22 8.74
N HIS A 77 -0.14 -0.97 8.13
CA HIS A 77 0.56 -2.11 8.73
C HIS A 77 2.05 -1.82 8.94
N LEU A 78 2.73 -1.29 7.92
CA LEU A 78 4.16 -0.97 8.00
C LEU A 78 4.46 0.17 8.98
N ALA A 79 3.51 1.11 9.14
CA ALA A 79 3.61 2.22 10.07
C ALA A 79 3.17 1.87 11.50
N ASP A 80 2.67 0.64 11.72
CA ASP A 80 2.02 0.21 12.96
C ASP A 80 0.98 1.24 13.45
N CYS A 81 0.13 1.68 12.53
CA CYS A 81 -0.92 2.67 12.78
C CYS A 81 -2.30 2.02 12.66
N HIS A 82 -3.10 2.19 13.71
CA HIS A 82 -4.43 1.57 13.83
C HIS A 82 -5.55 2.61 13.97
N ASP A 83 -5.23 3.89 13.79
CA ASP A 83 -6.15 5.02 13.98
C ASP A 83 -7.18 5.14 12.85
N TRP A 84 -6.87 4.57 11.67
CA TRP A 84 -7.73 4.62 10.50
C TRP A 84 -7.91 3.23 9.90
N SER A 85 -9.06 3.02 9.29
CA SER A 85 -9.25 1.90 8.37
C SER A 85 -8.66 2.26 7.00
N PRO A 86 -8.23 1.26 6.21
CA PRO A 86 -7.75 1.50 4.85
C PRO A 86 -8.81 2.17 3.95
N GLU A 87 -10.08 1.84 4.14
CA GLU A 87 -11.21 2.40 3.37
C GLU A 87 -11.40 3.90 3.64
N ALA A 88 -11.20 4.34 4.89
CA ALA A 88 -11.29 5.74 5.29
C ALA A 88 -10.18 6.61 4.67
N LEU A 89 -9.04 5.98 4.32
CA LEU A 89 -7.91 6.61 3.63
C LEU A 89 -7.98 6.45 2.11
N ALA A 90 -8.99 5.76 1.59
CA ALA A 90 -9.15 5.48 0.17
C ALA A 90 -10.37 6.15 -0.46
N ASP A 91 -11.23 6.78 0.34
CA ASP A 91 -12.46 7.42 -0.09
C ASP A 91 -12.25 8.92 -0.34
N ASP A 92 -11.96 9.30 -1.59
CA ASP A 92 -11.77 10.71 -1.98
C ASP A 92 -13.08 11.48 -2.16
N GLY A 93 -14.23 10.82 -1.98
CA GLY A 93 -15.53 11.46 -1.83
C GLY A 93 -15.80 11.95 -0.40
N ASP A 94 -15.03 11.47 0.59
CA ASP A 94 -15.16 11.89 1.98
C ASP A 94 -14.54 13.29 2.18
N PRO A 95 -15.29 14.27 2.74
CA PRO A 95 -14.75 15.60 3.06
C PRO A 95 -13.48 15.60 3.93
N GLU A 96 -13.29 14.56 4.75
CA GLU A 96 -12.13 14.42 5.62
C GLU A 96 -10.91 13.76 4.96
N PHE A 97 -11.05 13.23 3.74
CA PHE A 97 -10.00 12.49 3.02
C PHE A 97 -8.65 13.21 3.02
N GLU A 98 -8.65 14.47 2.57
CA GLU A 98 -7.44 15.31 2.49
C GLU A 98 -6.85 15.63 3.87
N SER A 99 -7.67 15.66 4.91
CA SER A 99 -7.20 15.84 6.28
C SER A 99 -6.48 14.58 6.76
N ARG A 100 -7.09 13.41 6.54
CA ARG A 100 -6.53 12.11 6.95
C ARG A 100 -5.24 11.78 6.19
N LEU A 101 -5.17 12.04 4.88
CA LEU A 101 -3.93 11.83 4.11
C LEU A 101 -2.79 12.73 4.61
N ARG A 102 -3.07 14.00 4.91
CA ARG A 102 -2.05 14.90 5.47
C ARG A 102 -1.55 14.42 6.83
N GLU A 103 -2.43 13.92 7.69
CA GLU A 103 -2.03 13.39 8.98
C GLU A 103 -1.24 12.08 8.84
N LEU A 104 -1.69 11.15 8.00
CA LEU A 104 -0.96 9.93 7.70
C LEU A 104 0.45 10.23 7.19
N ARG A 105 0.61 11.21 6.30
CA ARG A 105 1.92 11.65 5.81
C ARG A 105 2.83 12.13 6.95
N ARG A 106 2.29 12.87 7.93
CA ARG A 106 3.07 13.28 9.12
C ARG A 106 3.49 12.08 9.97
N VAL A 107 2.58 11.13 10.20
CA VAL A 107 2.86 9.90 10.95
C VAL A 107 3.97 9.11 10.27
N VAL A 108 3.85 8.84 8.97
CA VAL A 108 4.86 8.11 8.18
C VAL A 108 6.22 8.83 8.25
N HIS A 109 6.23 10.15 8.06
CA HIS A 109 7.46 10.93 8.12
C HIS A 109 8.14 10.84 9.50
N ALA A 110 7.36 10.98 10.58
CA ALA A 110 7.87 10.89 11.94
C ALA A 110 8.44 9.49 12.23
N ARG A 111 7.73 8.42 11.83
CA ARG A 111 8.19 7.04 12.01
C ARG A 111 9.48 6.76 11.26
N ILE A 112 9.56 7.15 9.98
CA ILE A 112 10.78 6.99 9.18
C ILE A 112 11.96 7.74 9.83
N ARG A 113 11.73 8.96 10.33
CA ARG A 113 12.77 9.73 11.02
C ARG A 113 13.29 9.03 12.27
N THR A 114 12.41 8.43 13.08
CA THR A 114 12.80 7.67 14.27
C THR A 114 13.59 6.40 13.92
N MET A 115 13.38 5.80 12.75
CA MET A 115 14.13 4.61 12.32
C MET A 115 15.55 4.93 11.82
N MET A 116 15.84 6.19 11.46
CA MET A 116 17.14 6.62 10.94
C MET A 116 18.05 7.29 11.99
N GLY A 117 17.50 7.64 13.15
CA GLY A 117 18.23 8.26 14.26
C GLY A 117 18.57 7.24 15.34
#